data_AF-T1A7H9-F1
#
_entry.id   AF-T1A7H9-F1
#
_cell.length_a   1.000
_cell.length_b   1.000
_cell.length_c   1.000
_cell.angle_alpha   90.00
_cell.angle_beta   90.00
_cell.angle_gamma   90.00
#
_symmetry.space_group_name_H-M   'P 1'
#
loop_
_entity.id
_entity.type
_entity.pdbx_description
1 polymer ?
#
loop_
_entity_poly.entity_id
_entity_poly.type
_entity_poly.pdbx_seq_one_letter_code
_entity_poly.pdbx_strand_id
1 'polypeptide(L)'
;MDTGDLSERHSRERFLLHGRADNILKVEDKRASLVEMQERLAAHELVSEARMVLLEGKRMSVGAVVVLNARGRNEAEREGVEAVRRELIKQLRVCYDPVLIPRKWRFVPLMPGNSMGKTEKAELQALFKEGH
;
A
#
# COMPACT_ATOMS: atom_id res chain seq x y z
N MET A 1 20.45 -16.62 23.24
CA MET A 1 19.19 -17.14 22.68
C MET A 1 18.16 -16.20 23.24
N ASP A 2 17.89 -15.15 22.49
CA ASP A 2 17.22 -13.96 23.00
C ASP A 2 15.77 -13.97 22.57
N THR A 3 14.96 -13.78 23.60
CA THR A 3 13.53 -14.00 23.71
C THR A 3 12.74 -12.99 22.90
N GLY A 4 11.77 -13.51 22.14
CA GLY A 4 10.41 -13.00 22.07
C GLY A 4 10.19 -11.62 21.45
N ASP A 5 9.58 -11.61 20.26
CA ASP A 5 8.39 -10.79 20.10
C ASP A 5 7.39 -11.52 19.19
N LEU A 6 6.30 -11.97 19.81
CA LEU A 6 5.11 -12.49 19.17
C LEU A 6 4.02 -11.44 19.41
N SER A 7 3.95 -10.44 18.53
CA SER A 7 2.88 -9.43 18.61
C SER A 7 1.72 -9.82 17.69
N GLU A 8 0.88 -10.73 18.19
CA GLU A 8 -0.54 -10.74 17.84
C GLU A 8 -1.28 -9.82 18.81
N ARG A 9 -1.95 -8.76 18.30
CA ARG A 9 -3.33 -8.43 18.67
C ARG A 9 -3.91 -7.26 17.88
N HIS A 10 -4.90 -7.66 17.08
CA HIS A 10 -5.91 -6.89 16.40
C HIS A 10 -6.72 -6.05 17.41
N SER A 11 -6.57 -4.73 17.40
CA SER A 11 -7.48 -3.80 18.11
C SER A 11 -8.13 -2.85 17.11
N ARG A 12 -9.45 -2.93 17.07
CA ARG A 12 -10.37 -2.20 16.21
C ARG A 12 -10.47 -0.76 16.72
N GLU A 13 -9.43 0.04 16.56
CA GLU A 13 -9.46 1.46 16.91
C GLU A 13 -9.73 2.28 15.65
N ARG A 14 -10.93 2.83 15.60
CA ARG A 14 -11.43 3.68 14.53
C ARG A 14 -10.73 5.04 14.68
N PHE A 15 -9.62 5.23 13.99
CA PHE A 15 -8.84 6.47 14.04
C PHE A 15 -9.60 7.64 13.39
N LEU A 16 -10.41 8.31 14.19
CA LEU A 16 -11.03 9.60 13.90
C LEU A 16 -9.95 10.68 13.90
N LEU A 17 -9.45 11.03 12.71
CA LEU A 17 -8.40 12.03 12.59
C LEU A 17 -8.95 13.37 12.09
N HIS A 18 -9.61 14.07 13.01
CA HIS A 18 -9.88 15.51 12.92
C HIS A 18 -8.61 16.32 13.21
N GLY A 19 -8.41 17.39 12.44
CA GLY A 19 -7.61 18.53 12.92
C GLY A 19 -6.21 18.66 12.32
N ARG A 20 -5.85 19.90 12.01
CA ARG A 20 -4.57 20.35 11.45
C ARG A 20 -3.52 20.46 12.56
N ALA A 21 -2.25 20.47 12.14
CA ALA A 21 -1.01 20.49 12.93
C ALA A 21 -0.48 19.09 13.29
N ASP A 22 0.83 18.98 13.47
CA ASP A 22 1.60 17.74 13.74
C ASP A 22 1.81 16.76 12.57
N ASN A 23 2.71 17.14 11.67
CA ASN A 23 3.25 16.25 10.63
C ASN A 23 4.23 15.18 11.16
N ILE A 24 4.61 15.21 12.45
CA ILE A 24 5.65 14.32 13.00
C ILE A 24 5.02 13.14 13.77
N LEU A 25 4.04 13.40 14.66
CA LEU A 25 3.30 12.34 15.37
C LEU A 25 2.48 11.43 14.44
N LYS A 26 2.08 11.95 13.28
CA LYS A 26 1.21 11.28 12.30
C LYS A 26 1.94 10.26 11.42
N VAL A 27 3.27 10.21 11.44
CA VAL A 27 4.05 9.30 10.56
C VAL A 27 4.10 7.89 11.13
N GLU A 28 4.26 7.73 12.44
CA GLU A 28 4.30 6.41 13.09
C GLU A 28 2.95 5.70 12.99
N ASP A 29 1.86 6.42 13.29
CA ASP A 29 0.48 5.92 13.18
C ASP A 29 0.10 5.55 11.73
N LYS A 30 0.54 6.37 10.76
CA LYS A 30 0.39 6.06 9.33
C LYS A 30 1.24 4.87 8.91
N ARG A 31 2.45 4.68 9.45
CA ARG A 31 3.32 3.56 9.06
C ARG A 31 2.67 2.23 9.42
N ALA A 32 2.11 2.11 10.63
CA ALA A 32 1.35 0.91 11.03
C ALA A 32 0.17 0.66 10.07
N SER A 33 -0.64 1.70 9.81
CA SER A 33 -1.75 1.61 8.86
C SER A 33 -1.32 1.20 7.45
N LEU A 34 -0.15 1.66 6.97
CA LEU A 34 0.36 1.32 5.64
C LEU A 34 0.82 -0.13 5.55
N VAL A 35 1.41 -0.67 6.62
CA VAL A 35 1.79 -2.09 6.68
C VAL A 35 0.54 -2.97 6.66
N GLU A 36 -0.46 -2.68 7.49
CA GLU A 36 -1.72 -3.44 7.52
C GLU A 36 -2.49 -3.38 6.19
N MET A 37 -2.54 -2.20 5.57
CA MET A 37 -3.14 -2.04 4.25
C MET A 37 -2.37 -2.82 3.17
N GLN A 38 -1.04 -2.88 3.25
CA GLN A 38 -0.20 -3.65 2.34
C GLN A 38 -0.51 -5.14 2.45
N GLU A 39 -0.55 -5.68 3.67
CA GLU A 39 -0.88 -7.08 3.93
C GLU A 39 -2.30 -7.41 3.46
N ARG A 40 -3.27 -6.53 3.70
CA ARG A 40 -4.64 -6.71 3.23
C ARG A 40 -4.75 -6.70 1.71
N LEU A 41 -4.01 -5.85 1.02
CA LEU A 41 -3.94 -5.88 -0.45
C LEU A 41 -3.30 -7.16 -0.95
N ALA A 42 -2.20 -7.59 -0.32
CA ALA A 42 -1.53 -8.84 -0.68
C ALA A 42 -2.44 -10.07 -0.46
N ALA A 43 -3.37 -10.01 0.48
CA ALA A 43 -4.39 -11.04 0.71
C ALA A 43 -5.57 -11.02 -0.29
N HIS A 44 -5.66 -10.01 -1.18
CA HIS A 44 -6.73 -9.96 -2.17
C HIS A 44 -6.52 -11.01 -3.28
N GLU A 45 -7.60 -11.68 -3.69
CA GLU A 45 -7.61 -12.71 -4.73
C GLU A 45 -7.07 -12.30 -6.13
N LEU A 46 -6.87 -11.02 -6.41
CA LEU A 46 -6.33 -10.51 -7.68
C LEU A 46 -4.84 -10.15 -7.57
N VAL A 47 -4.31 -10.09 -6.35
CA VAL A 47 -2.98 -9.60 -6.05
C VAL A 47 -2.06 -10.77 -5.72
N SER A 48 -0.82 -10.70 -6.19
CA SER A 48 0.26 -11.61 -5.81
C SER A 48 1.16 -10.97 -4.76
N GLU A 49 1.50 -9.69 -4.95
CA GLU A 49 2.28 -8.92 -4.00
C GLU A 49 1.81 -7.46 -4.05
N ALA A 50 1.76 -6.80 -2.90
CA ALA A 50 1.53 -5.37 -2.81
C ALA A 50 2.59 -4.74 -1.92
N ARG A 51 3.05 -3.55 -2.29
CA ARG A 51 3.92 -2.70 -1.48
C ARG A 51 3.37 -1.29 -1.43
N MET A 52 3.42 -0.69 -0.25
CA MET A 52 3.00 0.69 -0.07
C MET A 52 4.18 1.56 0.33
N VAL A 53 4.21 2.76 -0.24
CA VAL A 53 5.31 3.69 -0.06
C VAL A 53 4.79 5.11 0.15
N LEU A 54 5.37 5.80 1.12
CA LEU A 54 5.18 7.24 1.28
C LEU A 54 5.97 7.97 0.21
N LEU A 55 5.27 8.76 -0.60
CA LEU A 55 5.81 9.62 -1.63
C LEU A 55 5.97 11.02 -1.06
N GLU A 56 7.24 11.43 -0.99
CA GLU A 56 7.65 12.75 -0.53
C GLU A 56 7.67 13.70 -1.73
N GLY A 57 6.98 14.82 -1.61
CA GLY A 57 6.82 15.85 -2.64
C GLY A 57 6.20 17.11 -2.02
N LYS A 58 5.61 18.01 -2.82
CA LYS A 58 4.94 19.22 -2.28
C LYS A 58 3.88 18.89 -1.22
N ARG A 59 3.25 17.72 -1.30
CA ARG A 59 2.39 17.13 -0.27
C ARG A 59 2.72 15.66 -0.12
N MET A 60 2.81 15.17 1.11
CA MET A 60 2.95 13.74 1.37
C MET A 60 1.73 12.99 0.82
N SER A 61 1.99 11.92 0.08
CA SER A 61 0.96 11.05 -0.49
C SER A 61 1.38 9.58 -0.42
N VAL A 62 0.41 8.68 -0.53
CA VAL A 62 0.66 7.23 -0.51
C VAL A 62 0.64 6.71 -1.95
N GLY A 63 1.67 5.96 -2.31
CA GLY A 63 1.77 5.17 -3.54
C GLY A 63 1.60 3.69 -3.24
N ALA A 64 0.82 2.99 -4.06
CA ALA A 64 0.70 1.54 -4.03
C ALA A 64 1.34 0.92 -5.29
N VAL A 65 2.25 -0.01 -5.09
CA VAL A 65 2.86 -0.84 -6.14
C VAL A 65 2.27 -2.24 -6.00
N VAL A 66 1.68 -2.76 -7.07
CA VAL A 66 0.90 -4.00 -7.04
C VAL A 66 1.37 -4.93 -8.16
N VAL A 67 1.65 -6.17 -7.80
CA VAL A 67 1.86 -7.28 -8.74
C VAL A 67 0.58 -8.09 -8.78
N LEU A 68 -0.02 -8.23 -9.96
CA LEU A 68 -1.23 -9.01 -10.15
C LEU A 68 -0.89 -10.49 -10.30
N ASN A 69 -1.68 -11.36 -9.67
CA ASN A 69 -1.59 -12.80 -9.89
C ASN A 69 -2.28 -13.18 -11.22
N ALA A 70 -2.35 -14.47 -11.55
CA ALA A 70 -2.97 -14.93 -12.79
C ALA A 70 -4.43 -14.46 -12.94
N ARG A 71 -5.21 -14.46 -11.84
CA ARG A 71 -6.61 -14.01 -11.85
C ARG A 71 -6.71 -12.50 -12.04
N GLY A 72 -5.88 -11.74 -11.33
CA GLY A 72 -5.80 -10.29 -11.48
C GLY A 72 -5.39 -9.85 -12.89
N ARG A 73 -4.45 -10.57 -13.52
CA ARG A 73 -4.07 -10.31 -14.92
C ARG A 73 -5.21 -10.58 -15.88
N ASN A 74 -5.87 -11.74 -15.76
CA ASN A 74 -7.06 -12.04 -16.58
C ASN A 74 -8.15 -10.97 -16.42
N GLU A 75 -8.40 -10.49 -15.20
CA GLU A 75 -9.39 -9.43 -14.99
C GLU A 75 -8.94 -8.09 -15.58
N ALA A 76 -7.65 -7.75 -15.46
CA ALA A 76 -7.09 -6.56 -16.09
C ALA A 76 -7.15 -6.63 -17.63
N GLU A 77 -7.02 -7.83 -18.22
CA GLU A 77 -7.17 -8.04 -19.66
C GLU A 77 -8.63 -7.95 -20.12
N ARG A 78 -9.59 -8.39 -19.29
CA ARG A 78 -11.02 -8.37 -19.61
C ARG A 78 -11.66 -7.01 -19.39
N GLU A 79 -11.44 -6.40 -18.23
CA GLU A 79 -12.15 -5.20 -17.75
C GLU A 79 -11.24 -3.95 -17.73
N GLY A 80 -9.94 -4.13 -17.97
CA GLY A 80 -8.93 -3.08 -17.90
C GLY A 80 -8.31 -2.92 -16.51
N VAL A 81 -7.07 -2.43 -16.47
CA VAL A 81 -6.33 -2.19 -15.22
C VAL A 81 -7.05 -1.22 -14.27
N GLU A 82 -7.81 -0.26 -14.80
CA GLU A 82 -8.61 0.67 -14.00
C GLU A 82 -9.76 -0.02 -13.26
N ALA A 83 -10.33 -1.11 -13.80
CA ALA A 83 -11.36 -1.88 -13.11
C ALA A 83 -10.77 -2.59 -11.88
N VAL A 84 -9.63 -3.26 -12.06
CA VAL A 84 -8.87 -3.89 -10.96
C VAL A 84 -8.51 -2.85 -9.91
N ARG A 85 -7.99 -1.69 -10.32
CA ARG A 85 -7.69 -0.57 -9.41
C ARG A 85 -8.91 -0.14 -8.60
N ARG A 86 -10.07 0.04 -9.23
CA ARG A 86 -11.30 0.44 -8.54
C ARG A 86 -11.73 -0.61 -7.50
N GLU A 87 -11.61 -1.89 -7.82
CA GLU A 87 -11.97 -2.97 -6.89
C GLU A 87 -11.05 -2.97 -5.66
N LEU A 88 -9.74 -2.85 -5.87
CA LEU A 88 -8.77 -2.74 -4.76
C LEU A 88 -9.06 -1.50 -3.88
N ILE A 89 -9.34 -0.34 -4.50
CA ILE A 89 -9.70 0.88 -3.76
C ILE A 89 -11.00 0.69 -2.98
N LYS A 90 -12.00 0.04 -3.57
CA LYS A 90 -13.30 -0.21 -2.94
C LYS A 90 -13.13 -1.08 -1.71
N GLN A 91 -12.35 -2.16 -1.79
CA GLN A 91 -12.05 -3.01 -0.64
C GLN A 91 -11.36 -2.22 0.48
N LEU A 92 -10.37 -1.38 0.15
CA LEU A 92 -9.67 -0.56 1.13
C LEU A 92 -10.60 0.47 1.80
N ARG A 93 -11.50 1.10 1.04
CA ARG A 93 -12.45 2.11 1.57
C ARG A 93 -13.44 1.54 2.59
N VAL A 94 -13.67 0.23 2.59
CA VAL A 94 -14.52 -0.43 3.60
C VAL A 94 -13.84 -0.44 4.97
N CYS A 95 -12.50 -0.49 4.99
CA CYS A 95 -11.72 -0.67 6.22
C CYS A 95 -10.92 0.57 6.65
N TYR A 96 -10.61 1.49 5.73
CA TYR A 96 -9.70 2.60 5.97
C TYR A 96 -10.26 3.96 5.54
N ASP A 97 -9.82 5.01 6.24
CA ASP A 97 -10.18 6.38 5.92
C ASP A 97 -9.65 6.82 4.54
N PRO A 98 -10.39 7.67 3.81
CA PRO A 98 -9.99 8.18 2.49
C PRO A 98 -8.61 8.84 2.43
N VAL A 99 -8.09 9.31 3.57
CA VAL A 99 -6.77 9.93 3.68
C VAL A 99 -5.62 8.91 3.59
N LEU A 100 -5.88 7.66 3.94
CA LEU A 100 -4.91 6.55 3.88
C LEU A 100 -4.92 5.86 2.50
N ILE A 101 -6.03 5.97 1.77
CA ILE A 101 -6.19 5.35 0.45
C ILE A 101 -5.11 5.84 -0.53
N PRO A 102 -4.41 4.95 -1.25
CA PRO A 102 -3.32 5.34 -2.12
C PRO A 102 -3.83 6.21 -3.27
N ARG A 103 -3.18 7.36 -3.47
CA ARG A 103 -3.52 8.30 -4.56
C ARG A 103 -2.85 7.90 -5.86
N LYS A 104 -1.64 7.34 -5.78
CA LYS A 104 -0.90 6.83 -6.94
C LYS A 104 -0.86 5.31 -6.91
N TRP A 105 -1.06 4.69 -8.07
CA TRP A 105 -1.05 3.23 -8.23
C TRP A 105 -0.11 2.88 -9.37
N ARG A 106 0.70 1.85 -9.17
CA ARG A 106 1.56 1.26 -10.20
C ARG A 106 1.36 -0.25 -10.21
N PHE A 107 0.91 -0.76 -11.35
CA PHE A 107 0.83 -2.19 -11.59
C PHE A 107 2.09 -2.61 -12.33
N VAL A 108 2.84 -3.53 -11.74
CA VAL A 108 4.13 -4.01 -12.27
C VAL A 108 4.06 -5.53 -12.42
N PRO A 109 4.76 -6.11 -13.42
CA PRO A 109 4.79 -7.56 -13.60
C PRO A 109 5.55 -8.28 -12.48
N LEU A 110 6.50 -7.59 -11.84
CA LEU A 110 7.29 -8.06 -10.72
C LEU A 110 7.62 -6.88 -9.79
N MET A 111 7.67 -7.12 -8.49
CA MET A 111 8.05 -6.10 -7.52
C MET A 111 9.52 -5.73 -7.70
N PRO A 112 9.89 -4.43 -7.80
CA PRO A 112 11.29 -4.04 -7.81
C PRO A 112 11.94 -4.39 -6.46
N GLY A 113 13.15 -4.91 -6.50
CA GLY A 113 13.88 -5.37 -5.33
C GLY A 113 14.60 -6.68 -5.57
N ASN A 114 15.72 -6.84 -4.89
CA ASN A 114 16.67 -7.94 -5.04
C ASN A 114 16.20 -9.22 -4.31
N SER A 115 16.52 -10.41 -4.85
CA SER A 115 16.41 -11.75 -4.22
C SER A 115 16.91 -11.88 -2.76
N MET A 116 17.62 -10.87 -2.21
CA MET A 116 18.00 -10.75 -0.80
C MET A 116 16.96 -10.01 0.08
N GLY A 117 15.69 -9.96 -0.35
CA GLY A 117 14.55 -9.65 0.54
C GLY A 117 14.42 -8.20 0.99
N LYS A 118 15.21 -7.27 0.45
CA LYS A 118 15.07 -5.83 0.68
C LYS A 118 14.59 -5.16 -0.60
N THR A 119 13.27 -5.05 -0.76
CA THR A 119 12.71 -4.04 -1.66
C THR A 119 13.01 -2.68 -1.06
N GLU A 120 13.92 -1.92 -1.67
CA GLU A 120 14.31 -0.64 -1.13
C GLU A 120 13.19 0.39 -1.36
N LYS A 121 12.81 1.11 -0.29
CA LYS A 121 11.84 2.21 -0.34
C LYS A 121 12.16 3.18 -1.50
N ALA A 122 13.44 3.39 -1.78
CA ALA A 122 13.92 4.26 -2.85
C ALA A 122 13.49 3.77 -4.25
N GLU A 123 13.57 2.47 -4.53
CA GLU A 123 13.15 1.87 -5.81
C GLU A 123 11.64 2.01 -6.01
N LEU A 124 10.85 1.72 -4.97
CA LEU A 124 9.40 1.92 -5.02
C LEU A 124 9.05 3.39 -5.25
N GLN A 125 9.75 4.32 -4.59
CA GLN A 125 9.54 5.76 -4.82
C GLN A 125 9.90 6.18 -6.25
N ALA A 126 10.95 5.60 -6.84
CA ALA A 126 11.40 5.91 -8.20
C ALA A 126 10.30 5.65 -9.25
N LEU A 127 9.50 4.59 -9.09
CA LEU A 127 8.35 4.26 -9.95
C LEU A 127 7.28 5.38 -10.04
N PHE A 128 7.29 6.33 -9.09
CA PHE A 128 6.35 7.45 -9.03
C PHE A 128 6.98 8.81 -9.30
N LYS A 129 8.31 8.86 -9.49
CA LYS A 129 9.08 10.06 -9.82
C LYS A 129 9.15 10.29 -11.34
N GLU A 130 9.04 9.24 -12.16
CA GLU A 130 8.99 9.38 -13.62
C GLU A 130 7.61 9.86 -14.08
N GLY A 131 7.57 11.15 -14.41
CA GLY A 131 6.45 11.92 -14.92
C GLY A 131 6.83 13.40 -14.90
N HIS A 132 7.81 13.77 -15.73
CA HIS A 132 8.06 15.15 -16.15
C HIS A 132 7.14 15.47 -17.33
#